data_AF-A0A1M5TH95-F1
#
_entry.id   AF-A0A1M5TH95-F1
#
_cell.length_a   1.000
_cell.length_b   1.000
_cell.length_c   1.000
_cell.angle_alpha   90.00
_cell.angle_beta   90.00
_cell.angle_gamma   90.00
#
_symmetry.space_group_name_H-M   'P 1'
#
loop_
_entity.id
_entity.type
_entity.pdbx_description
1 polymer ?
#
loop_
_entity_poly.entity_id
_entity_poly.type
_entity_poly.pdbx_seq_one_letter_code
_entity_poly.pdbx_strand_id
1 'polypeptide(L)'
;MKKIIALFCVFLICSAFQCEDEPLEGEFITDTEAACALAAQNTAEAALAFLGVSNEDFSEVCNAYKTALEAQIAACGDEDGSLQGLIDELGDCVPDMTEEGVVGTWLLTAWNGTEPVDLDNDGTGSINFLEEMDCYNNETFVFNNDGTGASISTSYADIEIFLDPDNSEEFDFTVDCILENETTNFTWTQSGNIITTTDVFGTFDWTLEGNTLSTTIPEGFTVINTEDATVNTIQDLTFVYTKQ
;
A
#
# COMPACT_ATOMS: atom_id res chain seq x y z
N MET A 1 2.05 -0.86 -25.46
CA MET A 1 2.56 -1.35 -26.77
C MET A 1 3.59 -2.48 -26.64
N LYS A 2 4.40 -2.56 -25.57
CA LYS A 2 5.28 -3.72 -25.28
C LYS A 2 4.55 -5.06 -25.10
N LYS A 3 3.38 -5.05 -24.42
CA LYS A 3 2.52 -6.24 -24.22
C LYS A 3 2.05 -6.92 -25.53
N ILE A 4 1.98 -6.17 -26.64
CA ILE A 4 1.54 -6.70 -27.94
C ILE A 4 2.70 -7.40 -28.67
N ILE A 5 3.95 -7.01 -28.39
CA ILE A 5 5.14 -7.59 -29.03
C ILE A 5 5.44 -8.97 -28.44
N ALA A 6 5.28 -9.15 -27.13
CA ALA A 6 5.40 -10.47 -26.48
C ALA A 6 4.33 -11.47 -26.98
N LEU A 7 3.11 -11.00 -27.23
CA LEU A 7 2.00 -11.80 -27.79
C LEU A 7 2.34 -12.39 -29.17
N PHE A 8 3.10 -11.67 -30.00
CA PHE A 8 3.42 -12.09 -31.37
C PHE A 8 4.53 -13.15 -31.42
N CYS A 9 5.47 -13.13 -30.46
CA CYS A 9 6.51 -14.16 -30.35
C CYS A 9 5.94 -15.49 -29.82
N VAL A 10 5.01 -15.44 -28.86
CA VAL A 10 4.36 -16.65 -28.31
C VAL A 10 3.49 -17.35 -29.37
N PHE A 11 2.76 -16.59 -30.19
CA PHE A 11 1.89 -17.18 -31.23
C PHE A 11 2.68 -17.85 -32.36
N LEU A 12 3.87 -17.34 -32.69
CA LEU A 12 4.76 -17.93 -33.70
C LEU A 12 5.38 -19.26 -33.22
N ILE A 13 5.72 -19.37 -31.94
CA ILE A 13 6.25 -20.60 -31.34
C ILE A 13 5.16 -21.69 -31.26
N CYS A 14 3.89 -21.31 -31.00
CA CYS A 14 2.77 -22.26 -30.99
C CYS A 14 2.42 -22.85 -32.38
N SER A 15 2.81 -22.20 -33.49
CA SER A 15 2.51 -22.70 -34.84
C SER A 15 3.50 -23.76 -35.35
N ALA A 16 4.64 -23.94 -34.68
CA ALA A 16 5.60 -25.01 -34.97
C ALA A 16 5.22 -26.35 -34.31
N PHE A 17 4.29 -26.34 -33.36
CA PHE A 17 3.62 -27.53 -32.84
C PHE A 17 2.31 -27.78 -33.61
N GLN A 18 2.41 -27.94 -34.93
CA GLN A 18 1.43 -28.81 -35.58
C GLN A 18 1.69 -30.20 -35.00
N CYS A 19 0.76 -30.73 -34.22
CA CYS A 19 0.72 -32.14 -33.91
C CYS A 19 0.72 -32.89 -35.25
N GLU A 20 1.89 -33.36 -35.68
CA GLU A 20 1.96 -34.45 -36.63
C GLU A 20 1.42 -35.67 -35.88
N ASP A 21 0.24 -36.13 -36.29
CA ASP A 21 -0.28 -37.47 -36.01
C ASP A 21 0.66 -38.47 -36.74
N GLU A 22 1.90 -38.60 -36.26
CA GLU A 22 2.83 -39.63 -36.70
C GLU A 22 2.50 -40.94 -35.98
N PRO A 23 2.58 -42.09 -36.68
CA PRO A 23 2.20 -43.37 -36.11
C PRO A 23 3.24 -43.74 -35.06
N LEU A 24 2.76 -43.84 -33.81
CA LEU A 24 3.37 -44.43 -32.62
C LEU A 24 4.59 -45.35 -32.87
N GLU A 25 5.76 -44.75 -33.12
CA GLU A 25 7.05 -45.37 -32.86
C GLU A 25 7.35 -45.07 -31.39
N GLY A 26 7.39 -46.11 -30.57
CA GLY A 26 7.54 -45.99 -29.12
C GLY A 26 8.91 -45.44 -28.72
N GLU A 27 9.03 -44.12 -28.71
CA GLU A 27 10.09 -43.42 -27.99
C GLU A 27 9.65 -43.35 -26.52
N PHE A 28 10.30 -44.15 -25.67
CA PHE A 28 10.10 -44.07 -24.23
C PHE A 28 10.58 -42.70 -23.78
N ILE A 29 9.63 -41.80 -23.48
CA ILE A 29 9.89 -40.51 -22.85
C ILE A 29 10.81 -40.76 -21.66
N THR A 30 12.00 -40.19 -21.72
CA THR A 30 12.96 -40.28 -20.62
C THR A 30 12.40 -39.51 -19.43
N ASP A 31 12.72 -39.90 -18.19
CA ASP A 31 12.24 -39.21 -16.98
C ASP A 31 12.53 -37.69 -17.02
N THR A 32 13.59 -37.31 -17.74
CA THR A 32 14.00 -35.93 -18.02
C THR A 32 13.04 -35.17 -18.95
N GLU A 33 12.51 -35.80 -20.00
CA GLU A 33 11.54 -35.16 -20.92
C GLU A 33 10.16 -35.00 -20.28
N ALA A 34 9.76 -35.95 -19.42
CA ALA A 34 8.53 -35.84 -18.63
C ALA A 34 8.61 -34.71 -17.58
N ALA A 35 9.77 -34.53 -16.95
CA ALA A 35 10.01 -33.44 -16.00
C ALA A 35 9.97 -32.06 -16.70
N CYS A 36 10.52 -31.96 -17.90
CA CYS A 36 10.47 -30.72 -18.69
C CYS A 36 9.04 -30.36 -19.10
N ALA A 37 8.24 -31.32 -19.57
CA ALA A 37 6.84 -31.08 -19.94
C ALA A 37 5.99 -30.58 -18.77
N LEU A 38 6.18 -31.15 -17.57
CA LEU A 38 5.49 -30.71 -16.36
C LEU A 38 5.93 -29.30 -15.93
N ALA A 39 7.23 -29.00 -15.99
CA ALA A 39 7.74 -27.67 -15.64
C ALA A 39 7.18 -26.60 -16.59
N ALA A 40 7.11 -26.87 -17.89
CA ALA A 40 6.50 -25.97 -18.87
C ALA A 40 5.01 -25.73 -18.61
N GLN A 41 4.26 -26.76 -18.20
CA GLN A 41 2.86 -26.61 -17.80
C GLN A 41 2.72 -25.69 -16.58
N ASN A 42 3.51 -25.92 -15.53
CA ASN A 42 3.47 -25.12 -14.31
C ASN A 42 3.81 -23.65 -14.60
N THR A 43 4.77 -23.39 -15.49
CA THR A 43 5.09 -22.02 -15.94
C THR A 43 3.91 -21.37 -16.66
N ALA A 44 3.21 -22.10 -17.54
CA ALA A 44 2.04 -21.58 -18.24
C ALA A 44 0.88 -21.25 -17.27
N GLU A 45 0.66 -22.08 -16.25
CA GLU A 45 -0.33 -21.84 -15.20
C GLU A 45 0.03 -20.61 -14.34
N ALA A 46 1.29 -20.49 -13.93
CA ALA A 46 1.77 -19.34 -13.18
C ALA A 46 1.72 -18.04 -14.01
N ALA A 47 2.00 -18.10 -15.32
CA ALA A 47 1.85 -16.97 -16.23
C ALA A 47 0.38 -16.51 -16.34
N LEU A 48 -0.57 -17.46 -16.40
CA LEU A 48 -2.00 -17.15 -16.39
C LEU A 48 -2.44 -16.48 -15.09
N ALA A 49 -1.95 -16.97 -13.94
CA ALA A 49 -2.20 -16.33 -12.64
C ALA A 49 -1.66 -14.89 -12.62
N PHE A 50 -0.45 -14.68 -13.15
CA PHE A 50 0.19 -13.37 -13.24
C PHE A 50 -0.59 -12.38 -14.12
N LEU A 51 -1.24 -12.83 -15.20
CA LEU A 51 -2.04 -11.96 -16.08
C LEU A 51 -3.32 -11.40 -15.42
N GLY A 52 -3.81 -12.04 -14.37
CA GLY A 52 -5.06 -11.69 -13.69
C GLY A 52 -4.90 -10.96 -12.36
N VAL A 53 -3.66 -10.70 -11.93
CA VAL A 53 -3.38 -10.22 -10.57
C VAL A 53 -3.60 -8.71 -10.42
N SER A 54 -4.18 -8.30 -9.28
CA SER A 54 -4.23 -6.91 -8.81
C SER A 54 -2.95 -6.55 -8.04
N ASN A 55 -2.80 -5.28 -7.63
CA ASN A 55 -1.60 -4.82 -6.92
C ASN A 55 -1.37 -5.50 -5.55
N GLU A 56 -2.43 -6.03 -4.92
CA GLU A 56 -2.37 -6.63 -3.58
C GLU A 56 -1.60 -7.96 -3.57
N ASP A 57 -1.80 -8.80 -4.59
CA ASP A 57 -1.18 -10.12 -4.70
C ASP A 57 0.01 -10.15 -5.68
N PHE A 58 0.37 -8.99 -6.26
CA PHE A 58 1.37 -8.89 -7.34
C PHE A 58 2.70 -9.55 -6.96
N SER A 59 3.24 -9.24 -5.77
CA SER A 59 4.53 -9.77 -5.33
C SER A 59 4.51 -11.28 -5.19
N GLU A 60 3.45 -11.84 -4.61
CA GLU A 60 3.33 -13.28 -4.40
C GLU A 60 3.24 -14.02 -5.74
N VAL A 61 2.35 -13.55 -6.63
CA VAL A 61 2.12 -14.19 -7.93
C VAL A 61 3.31 -14.00 -8.88
N CYS A 62 3.98 -12.85 -8.86
CA CYS A 62 5.20 -12.63 -9.63
C CYS A 62 6.33 -13.57 -9.20
N ASN A 63 6.55 -13.71 -7.89
CA ASN A 63 7.58 -14.62 -7.37
C ASN A 63 7.25 -16.09 -7.69
N ALA A 64 5.97 -16.49 -7.61
CA ALA A 64 5.54 -17.81 -8.04
C ALA A 64 5.83 -18.07 -9.53
N TYR A 65 5.59 -17.07 -10.40
CA TYR A 65 5.91 -17.17 -11.81
C TYR A 65 7.43 -17.24 -12.08
N LYS A 66 8.23 -16.45 -11.37
CA LYS A 66 9.70 -16.48 -11.44
C LYS A 66 10.25 -17.85 -11.01
N THR A 67 9.75 -18.42 -9.92
CA THR A 67 10.12 -19.77 -9.48
C THR A 67 9.73 -20.85 -10.50
N ALA A 68 8.58 -20.70 -11.17
CA ALA A 68 8.18 -21.64 -12.23
C ALA A 68 9.14 -21.57 -13.44
N LEU A 69 9.54 -20.36 -13.85
CA LEU A 69 10.55 -20.17 -14.90
C LEU A 69 11.91 -20.79 -14.52
N GLU A 70 12.39 -20.58 -13.28
CA GLU A 70 13.62 -21.20 -12.78
C GLU A 70 13.54 -22.74 -12.78
N ALA A 71 12.40 -23.30 -12.39
CA ALA A 71 12.16 -24.74 -12.44
C ALA A 71 12.15 -25.28 -13.89
N GLN A 72 11.60 -24.52 -14.83
CA GLN A 72 11.64 -24.86 -16.25
C GLN A 72 13.05 -24.81 -16.82
N ILE A 73 13.86 -23.79 -16.47
CA ILE A 73 15.28 -23.73 -16.87
C ILE A 73 16.04 -24.94 -16.32
N ALA A 74 15.80 -25.31 -15.06
CA ALA A 74 16.47 -26.46 -14.44
C ALA A 74 16.10 -27.80 -15.09
N ALA A 75 14.86 -27.95 -15.55
CA ALA A 75 14.36 -29.20 -16.15
C ALA A 75 14.60 -29.30 -17.66
N CYS A 76 14.52 -28.19 -18.39
CA CYS A 76 14.53 -28.14 -19.85
C CYS A 76 15.82 -27.52 -20.44
N GLY A 77 16.58 -26.77 -19.64
CA GLY A 77 17.63 -25.89 -20.15
C GLY A 77 17.09 -24.61 -20.77
N ASP A 78 18.00 -23.67 -21.06
CA ASP A 78 17.72 -22.35 -21.62
C ASP A 78 18.89 -21.87 -22.50
N GLU A 79 19.21 -22.63 -23.54
CA GLU A 79 20.39 -22.36 -24.39
C GLU A 79 20.26 -21.05 -25.18
N ASP A 80 19.03 -20.63 -25.49
CA ASP A 80 18.74 -19.37 -26.18
C ASP A 80 18.60 -18.18 -25.23
N GLY A 81 18.60 -18.41 -23.92
CA GLY A 81 18.47 -17.40 -22.89
C GLY A 81 17.09 -16.75 -22.82
N SER A 82 16.07 -17.34 -23.48
CA SER A 82 14.74 -16.75 -23.57
C SER A 82 14.01 -16.77 -22.23
N LEU A 83 14.16 -17.84 -21.45
CA LEU A 83 13.56 -17.96 -20.12
C LEU A 83 14.28 -17.07 -19.11
N GLN A 84 15.61 -17.03 -19.15
CA GLN A 84 16.40 -16.11 -18.34
C GLN A 84 16.07 -14.65 -18.67
N GLY A 85 15.85 -14.33 -19.95
CA GLY A 85 15.42 -12.99 -20.38
C GLY A 85 14.05 -12.59 -19.80
N LEU A 86 13.12 -13.55 -19.66
CA LEU A 86 11.83 -13.31 -19.00
C LEU A 86 11.99 -13.07 -17.49
N ILE A 87 12.86 -13.82 -16.82
CA ILE A 87 13.20 -13.61 -15.40
C ILE A 87 13.80 -12.20 -15.21
N ASP A 88 14.72 -11.81 -16.10
CA ASP A 88 15.35 -10.49 -16.05
C ASP A 88 14.33 -9.36 -16.31
N GLU A 89 13.35 -9.58 -17.19
CA GLU A 89 12.25 -8.63 -17.43
C GLU A 89 11.27 -8.52 -16.25
N LEU A 90 11.02 -9.61 -15.51
CA LEU A 90 10.22 -9.59 -14.28
C LEU A 90 10.90 -8.80 -13.14
N GLY A 91 12.23 -8.68 -13.17
CA GLY A 91 13.00 -7.93 -12.19
C GLY A 91 12.84 -8.48 -10.76
N ASP A 92 12.68 -7.55 -9.80
CA ASP A 92 12.65 -7.87 -8.37
C ASP A 92 11.26 -8.31 -7.87
N CYS A 93 10.26 -8.43 -8.77
CA CYS A 93 8.89 -8.80 -8.40
C CYS A 93 8.29 -7.95 -7.28
N VAL A 94 8.78 -6.73 -7.11
CA VAL A 94 8.14 -5.69 -6.32
C VAL A 94 7.15 -5.01 -7.26
N PRO A 95 5.89 -4.75 -6.86
CA PRO A 95 5.00 -3.95 -7.67
C PRO A 95 5.73 -2.67 -8.00
N ASP A 96 5.82 -2.36 -9.29
CA ASP A 96 6.26 -1.06 -9.76
C ASP A 96 5.16 -0.10 -9.30
N MET A 97 5.24 0.33 -8.04
CA MET A 97 4.44 1.40 -7.46
C MET A 97 4.98 2.68 -8.08
N THR A 98 4.88 2.74 -9.41
CA THR A 98 5.02 3.95 -10.17
C THR A 98 4.11 4.97 -9.53
N GLU A 99 4.58 6.22 -9.47
CA GLU A 99 3.93 7.40 -8.90
C GLU A 99 2.41 7.48 -9.17
N GLU A 100 1.90 6.82 -10.22
CA GLU A 100 0.47 6.63 -10.51
C GLU A 100 -0.37 6.06 -9.34
N GLY A 101 0.22 5.26 -8.44
CA GLY A 101 -0.47 4.73 -7.26
C GLY A 101 -0.79 5.80 -6.21
N VAL A 102 0.09 6.79 -6.07
CA VAL A 102 -0.02 7.86 -5.06
C VAL A 102 -0.76 9.07 -5.59
N VAL A 103 -0.56 9.40 -6.87
CA VAL A 103 -1.18 10.56 -7.52
C VAL A 103 -2.70 10.51 -7.37
N GLY A 104 -3.28 11.63 -6.96
CA GLY A 104 -4.70 11.77 -6.67
C GLY A 104 -4.98 12.56 -5.41
N THR A 105 -6.24 12.53 -4.99
CA THR A 105 -6.72 13.19 -3.77
C THR A 105 -6.97 12.14 -2.70
N TRP A 106 -6.56 12.45 -1.48
CA TRP A 106 -6.65 11.61 -0.31
C TRP A 106 -7.38 12.40 0.78
N LEU A 107 -8.39 11.80 1.38
CA LEU A 107 -9.22 12.42 2.41
C LEU A 107 -8.84 11.86 3.78
N LEU A 108 -8.69 12.70 4.80
CA LEU A 108 -8.54 12.22 6.17
C LEU A 108 -9.84 11.51 6.58
N THR A 109 -9.73 10.22 6.87
CA THR A 109 -10.88 9.37 7.18
C THR A 109 -10.82 8.78 8.58
N ALA A 110 -9.63 8.74 9.20
CA ALA A 110 -9.51 8.39 10.60
C ALA A 110 -8.35 9.12 11.26
N TRP A 111 -8.56 9.44 12.54
CA TRP A 111 -7.55 9.93 13.46
C TRP A 111 -7.60 9.05 14.70
N ASN A 112 -6.74 8.04 14.75
CA ASN A 112 -6.86 6.96 15.72
C ASN A 112 -5.93 7.18 16.92
N GLY A 113 -6.47 7.09 18.12
CA GLY A 113 -5.71 6.85 19.35
C GLY A 113 -5.41 5.36 19.57
N THR A 114 -4.73 5.02 20.67
CA THR A 114 -4.57 3.62 21.08
C THR A 114 -5.73 3.14 21.95
N GLU A 115 -6.34 4.05 22.69
CA GLU A 115 -7.49 3.79 23.56
C GLU A 115 -8.66 4.71 23.15
N PRO A 116 -9.91 4.27 23.35
CA PRO A 116 -11.08 5.10 23.07
C PRO A 116 -11.14 6.31 24.00
N VAL A 117 -11.52 7.47 23.46
CA VAL A 117 -11.75 8.71 24.20
C VAL A 117 -13.12 9.25 23.81
N ASP A 118 -13.90 9.68 24.80
CA ASP A 118 -15.24 10.29 24.63
C ASP A 118 -15.07 11.81 24.54
N LEU A 119 -14.92 12.36 23.33
CA LEU A 119 -14.60 13.79 23.15
C LEU A 119 -15.84 14.68 23.07
N ASP A 120 -17.01 14.12 22.71
CA ASP A 120 -18.29 14.85 22.67
C ASP A 120 -19.14 14.67 23.94
N ASN A 121 -18.69 13.82 24.87
CA ASN A 121 -19.31 13.49 26.15
C ASN A 121 -20.72 12.87 25.98
N ASP A 122 -20.90 12.02 24.96
CA ASP A 122 -22.16 11.29 24.77
C ASP A 122 -22.27 10.01 25.64
N GLY A 123 -21.18 9.65 26.31
CA GLY A 123 -21.02 8.47 27.16
C GLY A 123 -20.37 7.27 26.46
N THR A 124 -19.93 7.41 25.20
CA THR A 124 -19.32 6.35 24.40
C THR A 124 -18.09 6.84 23.66
N GLY A 125 -16.89 6.59 24.22
CA GLY A 125 -15.65 6.94 23.52
C GLY A 125 -15.32 6.03 22.33
N SER A 126 -14.64 6.62 21.33
CA SER A 126 -14.17 5.92 20.13
C SER A 126 -12.66 6.01 19.95
N ILE A 127 -12.09 5.01 19.28
CA ILE A 127 -10.67 5.01 18.89
C ILE A 127 -10.42 6.06 17.80
N ASN A 128 -11.35 6.19 16.86
CA ASN A 128 -11.31 7.19 15.81
C ASN A 128 -11.89 8.50 16.33
N PHE A 129 -11.04 9.47 16.62
CA PHE A 129 -11.46 10.75 17.20
C PHE A 129 -12.32 11.58 16.25
N LEU A 130 -12.29 11.30 14.94
CA LEU A 130 -13.20 11.95 13.98
C LEU A 130 -14.66 11.49 14.14
N GLU A 131 -14.92 10.40 14.87
CA GLU A 131 -16.29 9.99 15.23
C GLU A 131 -16.81 10.75 16.46
N GLU A 132 -15.90 11.36 17.22
CA GLU A 132 -16.16 12.07 18.49
C GLU A 132 -16.11 13.59 18.33
N MET A 133 -15.86 14.09 17.10
CA MET A 133 -15.83 15.52 16.82
C MET A 133 -16.23 15.83 15.38
N ASP A 134 -16.88 16.98 15.18
CA ASP A 134 -17.22 17.51 13.85
C ASP A 134 -16.09 18.39 13.25
N CYS A 135 -14.85 18.21 13.70
CA CYS A 135 -13.68 18.90 13.17
C CYS A 135 -13.00 18.07 12.06
N TYR A 136 -12.07 18.69 11.34
CA TYR A 136 -11.27 18.02 10.28
C TYR A 136 -12.12 17.44 9.14
N ASN A 137 -13.21 18.13 8.82
CA ASN A 137 -14.13 17.72 7.77
C ASN A 137 -13.64 18.16 6.38
N ASN A 138 -13.23 17.20 5.55
CA ASN A 138 -12.65 17.44 4.21
C ASN A 138 -11.18 17.87 4.19
N GLU A 139 -10.41 17.45 5.20
CA GLU A 139 -8.94 17.53 5.18
C GLU A 139 -8.38 16.68 4.05
N THR A 140 -7.58 17.27 3.16
CA THR A 140 -7.10 16.54 1.99
C THR A 140 -5.61 16.68 1.73
N PHE A 141 -5.04 15.59 1.20
CA PHE A 141 -3.75 15.58 0.53
C PHE A 141 -3.96 15.42 -0.97
N VAL A 142 -3.26 16.22 -1.77
CA VAL A 142 -3.24 16.11 -3.23
C VAL A 142 -1.81 15.84 -3.68
N PHE A 143 -1.59 14.71 -4.33
CA PHE A 143 -0.29 14.34 -4.91
C PHE A 143 -0.34 14.49 -6.43
N ASN A 144 0.62 15.24 -6.99
CA ASN A 144 0.76 15.46 -8.42
C ASN A 144 1.89 14.60 -9.00
N ASN A 145 1.77 14.24 -10.28
CA ASN A 145 2.71 13.37 -11.00
C ASN A 145 4.09 14.02 -11.26
N ASP A 146 4.30 15.27 -10.86
CA ASP A 146 5.58 16.00 -11.00
C ASP A 146 6.40 16.01 -9.71
N GLY A 147 6.02 15.18 -8.71
CA GLY A 147 6.67 15.13 -7.40
C GLY A 147 6.29 16.29 -6.48
N THR A 148 5.25 17.07 -6.83
CA THR A 148 4.68 18.12 -5.97
C THR A 148 3.33 17.69 -5.40
N GLY A 149 2.87 18.39 -4.37
CA GLY A 149 1.54 18.19 -3.81
C GLY A 149 1.13 19.34 -2.89
N ALA A 150 -0.07 19.23 -2.35
CA ALA A 150 -0.60 20.20 -1.39
C ALA A 150 -1.46 19.50 -0.32
N SER A 151 -1.29 19.91 0.94
CA SER A 151 -2.24 19.61 2.00
C SER A 151 -3.20 20.77 2.12
N ILE A 152 -4.47 20.47 2.29
CA ILE A 152 -5.55 21.45 2.43
C ILE A 152 -6.17 21.20 3.80
N SER A 153 -6.02 22.21 4.66
CA SER A 153 -6.64 22.23 5.98
C SER A 153 -7.89 23.09 5.98
N THR A 154 -8.98 22.52 6.48
CA THR A 154 -10.30 23.15 6.55
C THR A 154 -10.72 23.49 7.96
N SER A 155 -10.09 22.88 8.96
CA SER A 155 -10.31 23.18 10.37
C SER A 155 -9.23 22.55 11.26
N TYR A 156 -9.10 23.07 12.48
CA TYR A 156 -8.41 22.38 13.56
C TYR A 156 -9.30 22.32 14.82
N ALA A 157 -9.08 21.30 15.64
CA ALA A 157 -9.72 21.15 16.93
C ALA A 157 -8.89 21.87 18.01
N ASP A 158 -9.53 22.76 18.76
CA ASP A 158 -9.02 23.26 20.03
C ASP A 158 -9.68 22.45 21.15
N ILE A 159 -8.88 21.63 21.86
CA ILE A 159 -9.38 20.67 22.84
C ILE A 159 -8.98 21.12 24.24
N GLU A 160 -9.96 21.47 25.06
CA GLU A 160 -9.81 21.75 26.48
C GLU A 160 -10.22 20.53 27.31
N ILE A 161 -9.46 20.24 28.37
CA ILE A 161 -9.67 19.10 29.26
C ILE A 161 -9.93 19.62 30.67
N PHE A 162 -11.01 19.15 31.28
CA PHE A 162 -11.41 19.47 32.63
C PHE A 162 -11.37 18.21 33.49
N LEU A 163 -10.86 18.31 34.71
CA LEU A 163 -10.95 17.22 35.69
C LEU A 163 -12.30 17.28 36.38
N ASP A 164 -12.99 16.15 36.53
CA ASP A 164 -14.21 16.10 37.31
C ASP A 164 -13.88 16.43 38.79
N PRO A 165 -14.52 17.46 39.38
CA PRO A 165 -14.29 17.85 40.77
C PRO A 165 -14.70 16.79 41.80
N ASP A 166 -15.62 15.89 41.45
CA ASP A 166 -16.14 14.81 42.27
C ASP A 166 -15.39 13.48 42.02
N ASN A 167 -14.69 13.35 40.89
CA ASN A 167 -13.91 12.16 40.53
C ASN A 167 -12.58 12.50 39.81
N SER A 168 -11.47 12.47 40.53
CA SER A 168 -10.14 12.79 39.97
C SER A 168 -9.60 11.80 38.93
N GLU A 169 -10.35 10.75 38.60
CA GLU A 169 -10.02 9.78 37.54
C GLU A 169 -10.88 9.98 36.28
N GLU A 170 -11.79 10.95 36.28
CA GLU A 170 -12.71 11.27 35.18
C GLU A 170 -12.39 12.66 34.61
N PHE A 171 -12.43 12.75 33.28
CA PHE A 171 -12.10 13.96 32.54
C PHE A 171 -13.26 14.31 31.62
N ASP A 172 -13.65 15.58 31.61
CA ASP A 172 -14.57 16.15 30.64
C ASP A 172 -13.77 16.86 29.54
N PHE A 173 -14.24 16.74 28.30
CA PHE A 173 -13.62 17.40 27.15
C PHE A 173 -14.51 18.53 26.63
N THR A 174 -13.89 19.60 26.16
CA THR A 174 -14.55 20.59 25.31
C THR A 174 -13.76 20.70 24.02
N VAL A 175 -14.41 20.41 22.90
CA VAL A 175 -13.83 20.52 21.57
C VAL A 175 -14.45 21.74 20.87
N ASP A 176 -13.61 22.71 20.50
CA ASP A 176 -14.00 23.81 19.61
C ASP A 176 -13.39 23.59 18.21
N CYS A 177 -14.24 23.50 17.20
CA CYS A 177 -13.80 23.34 15.82
C CYS A 177 -13.59 24.70 15.17
N ILE A 178 -12.33 25.10 15.04
CA ILE A 178 -11.97 26.36 14.39
C ILE A 178 -11.83 26.12 12.89
N LEU A 179 -12.75 26.68 12.10
CA LEU A 179 -12.68 26.61 10.65
C LEU A 179 -11.51 27.43 10.11
N GLU A 180 -10.80 26.84 9.17
CA GLU A 180 -9.76 27.49 8.40
C GLU A 180 -9.82 27.10 6.92
N ASN A 181 -8.93 27.67 6.12
CA ASN A 181 -8.76 27.27 4.73
C ASN A 181 -7.31 27.54 4.37
N GLU A 182 -6.45 26.67 4.87
CA GLU A 182 -5.01 26.76 4.66
C GLU A 182 -4.58 25.74 3.61
N THR A 183 -3.59 26.11 2.81
CA THR A 183 -3.01 25.20 1.83
C THR A 183 -1.51 25.25 1.97
N THR A 184 -0.91 24.11 2.29
CA THR A 184 0.55 23.96 2.43
C THR A 184 1.06 23.11 1.28
N ASN A 185 1.90 23.70 0.44
CA ASN A 185 2.53 22.98 -0.66
C ASN A 185 3.71 22.14 -0.13
N PHE A 186 3.88 20.96 -0.70
CA PHE A 186 5.00 20.07 -0.42
C PHE A 186 5.57 19.45 -1.70
N THR A 187 6.78 18.91 -1.57
CA THR A 187 7.35 17.96 -2.53
C THR A 187 7.30 16.57 -1.94
N TRP A 188 7.25 15.54 -2.77
CA TRP A 188 7.22 14.17 -2.27
C TRP A 188 8.08 13.23 -3.11
N THR A 189 8.53 12.15 -2.48
CA THR A 189 9.21 11.04 -3.13
C THR A 189 8.73 9.72 -2.56
N GLN A 190 8.78 8.66 -3.34
CA GLN A 190 8.40 7.33 -2.92
C GLN A 190 9.59 6.36 -2.89
N SER A 191 9.68 5.56 -1.83
CA SER A 191 10.59 4.42 -1.73
C SER A 191 9.84 3.20 -1.21
N GLY A 192 9.48 2.28 -2.11
CA GLY A 192 8.61 1.16 -1.78
C GLY A 192 7.24 1.65 -1.29
N ASN A 193 6.86 1.24 -0.08
CA ASN A 193 5.60 1.63 0.56
C ASN A 193 5.73 2.93 1.38
N ILE A 194 6.90 3.57 1.43
CA ILE A 194 7.08 4.81 2.16
C ILE A 194 6.99 6.00 1.21
N ILE A 195 6.08 6.93 1.50
CA ILE A 195 5.97 8.23 0.86
C ILE A 195 6.56 9.26 1.80
N THR A 196 7.56 9.98 1.34
CA THR A 196 8.21 11.04 2.11
C THR A 196 7.77 12.38 1.57
N THR A 197 7.04 13.17 2.36
CA THR A 197 6.63 14.54 2.02
C THR A 197 7.56 15.54 2.69
N THR A 198 7.94 16.61 2.00
CA THR A 198 8.73 17.72 2.55
C THR A 198 8.03 19.04 2.29
N ASP A 199 7.74 19.78 3.35
CA ASP A 199 7.09 21.09 3.33
C ASP A 199 7.89 22.15 4.12
N VAL A 200 7.23 23.23 4.52
CA VAL A 200 7.85 24.32 5.32
C VAL A 200 8.09 23.95 6.78
N PHE A 201 7.42 22.91 7.29
CA PHE A 201 7.48 22.45 8.67
C PHE A 201 8.46 21.28 8.86
N GLY A 202 8.73 20.52 7.80
CA GLY A 202 9.76 19.50 7.83
C GLY A 202 9.57 18.40 6.81
N THR A 203 10.12 17.23 7.13
CA THR A 203 9.99 16.01 6.33
C THR A 203 9.21 14.98 7.15
N PHE A 204 8.22 14.36 6.53
CA PHE A 204 7.31 13.40 7.15
C PHE A 204 7.23 12.15 6.29
N ASP A 205 7.33 10.99 6.93
CA ASP A 205 7.17 9.69 6.28
C ASP A 205 5.76 9.15 6.50
N TRP A 206 5.19 8.62 5.43
CA TRP A 206 3.87 8.04 5.38
C TRP A 206 3.97 6.62 4.84
N THR A 207 3.22 5.69 5.42
CA THR A 207 3.10 4.31 4.95
C THR A 207 1.90 4.21 4.03
N LEU A 208 2.14 3.79 2.79
CA LEU A 208 1.15 3.50 1.77
C LEU A 208 0.84 2.01 1.76
N GLU A 209 -0.44 1.67 1.93
CA GLU A 209 -0.94 0.30 1.88
C GLU A 209 -2.28 0.29 1.14
N GLY A 210 -2.28 -0.19 -0.11
CA GLY A 210 -3.46 -0.17 -0.98
C GLY A 210 -3.97 1.26 -1.24
N ASN A 211 -5.20 1.55 -0.80
CA ASN A 211 -5.84 2.86 -0.92
C ASN A 211 -5.74 3.69 0.36
N THR A 212 -4.83 3.32 1.27
CA THR A 212 -4.64 3.97 2.56
C THR A 212 -3.24 4.53 2.69
N LEU A 213 -3.15 5.79 3.13
CA LEU A 213 -1.91 6.49 3.46
C LEU A 213 -1.96 6.84 4.94
N SER A 214 -0.96 6.41 5.71
CA SER A 214 -0.97 6.60 7.16
C SER A 214 0.36 7.07 7.72
N THR A 215 0.33 7.79 8.83
CA THR A 215 1.51 8.10 9.63
C THR A 215 1.16 8.01 11.11
N THR A 216 2.14 7.61 11.92
CA THR A 216 1.97 7.53 13.38
C THR A 216 2.89 8.52 14.04
N ILE A 217 2.32 9.35 14.91
CA ILE A 217 3.02 10.28 15.78
C ILE A 217 3.10 9.61 17.16
N PRO A 218 4.30 9.15 17.58
CA PRO A 218 4.48 8.57 18.90
C PRO A 218 4.18 9.61 19.97
N GLU A 219 3.48 9.20 21.03
CA GLU A 219 3.09 10.09 22.13
C GLU A 219 2.32 11.36 21.66
N GLY A 220 1.65 11.26 20.51
CA GLY A 220 0.97 12.39 19.86
C GLY A 220 -0.17 12.99 20.68
N PHE A 221 -0.73 12.24 21.61
CA PHE A 221 -1.73 12.72 22.56
C PHE A 221 -1.22 12.56 23.99
N THR A 222 -1.14 13.68 24.70
CA THR A 222 -0.67 13.72 26.08
C THR A 222 -1.57 14.60 26.93
N VAL A 223 -2.03 14.09 28.07
CA VAL A 223 -2.77 14.86 29.08
C VAL A 223 -1.86 15.12 30.26
N ILE A 224 -1.59 16.38 30.56
CA ILE A 224 -0.70 16.81 31.65
C ILE A 224 -1.50 17.59 32.69
N ASN A 225 -1.37 17.21 33.95
CA ASN A 225 -1.87 18.02 35.05
C ASN A 225 -1.00 19.27 35.20
N THR A 226 -1.61 20.45 35.06
CA THR A 226 -0.89 21.73 35.05
C THR A 226 -0.42 22.18 36.44
N GLU A 227 -0.95 21.60 37.53
CA GLU A 227 -0.57 21.96 38.90
C GLU A 227 0.72 21.27 39.36
N ASP A 228 0.94 20.01 38.97
CA ASP A 228 2.07 19.19 39.41
C ASP A 228 2.94 18.62 38.27
N ALA A 229 2.59 18.93 37.02
CA ALA A 229 3.25 18.46 35.80
C ALA A 229 3.28 16.93 35.64
N THR A 230 2.35 16.22 36.29
CA THR A 230 2.19 14.77 36.09
C THR A 230 1.51 14.48 34.75
N VAL A 231 1.95 13.42 34.08
CA VAL A 231 1.33 12.95 32.84
C VAL A 231 0.31 11.88 33.17
N ASN A 232 -0.95 12.13 32.83
CA ASN A 232 -2.07 11.24 33.13
C ASN A 232 -2.30 10.21 32.02
N THR A 233 -2.15 10.63 30.76
CA THR A 233 -2.36 9.78 29.59
C THR A 233 -1.33 10.11 28.53
N ILE A 234 -0.76 9.08 27.89
CA ILE A 234 0.08 9.19 26.71
C ILE A 234 -0.40 8.11 25.74
N GLN A 235 -0.66 8.50 24.50
CA GLN A 235 -0.91 7.54 23.43
C GLN A 235 -0.35 8.03 22.10
N ASP A 236 -0.06 7.04 21.25
CA ASP A 236 0.30 7.28 19.87
C ASP A 236 -0.93 7.71 19.08
N LEU A 237 -0.72 8.57 18.09
CA LEU A 237 -1.77 9.03 17.19
C LEU A 237 -1.46 8.58 15.77
N THR A 238 -2.39 7.89 15.13
CA THR A 238 -2.29 7.49 13.74
C THR A 238 -3.26 8.27 12.88
N PHE A 239 -2.74 9.05 11.94
CA PHE A 239 -3.54 9.70 10.90
C PHE A 239 -3.69 8.75 9.72
N VAL A 240 -4.91 8.63 9.20
CA VAL A 240 -5.24 7.73 8.10
C VAL A 240 -6.03 8.47 7.03
N TYR A 241 -5.41 8.57 5.85
CA TYR A 241 -6.02 9.12 4.66
C TYR A 241 -6.44 8.02 3.69
N THR A 242 -7.61 8.16 3.07
CA THR A 242 -8.13 7.22 2.07
C THR A 242 -8.22 7.89 0.71
N LYS A 243 -7.74 7.21 -0.34
CA LYS A 243 -7.79 7.68 -1.72
C LYS A 243 -9.24 7.86 -2.20
N GLN A 244 -9.52 8.95 -2.90
CA GLN A 244 -10.84 9.32 -3.44
C GLN A 244 -11.04 8.89 -4.91
#